data_AF-A0A645IE38-F1
#
_entry.id   AF-A0A645IE38-F1
#
_cell.length_a   1.000
_cell.length_b   1.000
_cell.length_c   1.000
_cell.angle_alpha   90.00
_cell.angle_beta   90.00
_cell.angle_gamma   90.00
#
_symmetry.space_group_name_H-M   'P 1'
#
loop_
_entity.id
_entity.type
_entity.pdbx_description
1 polymer ?
#
loop_
_entity_poly.entity_id
_entity_poly.type
_entity_poly.pdbx_seq_one_letter_code
_entity_poly.pdbx_strand_id
1 'polypeptide(L)' 'MEDLRPLVPTGMSLAQMALRWILMHPAITCTIPGAKHVAQVEENAAASDLAPLSAATMQEIQAIYTGQIRPLVQHYW' A
#
# COMPACT_ATOMS: atom_id res chain seq x y z
N MET A 1 -6.93 2.91 -10.34
CA MET A 1 -5.99 1.80 -10.04
C MET A 1 -4.80 1.81 -10.99
N GLU A 2 -4.99 2.19 -12.27
CA GLU A 2 -3.87 2.38 -13.21
C GLU A 2 -2.87 3.43 -12.71
N ASP A 3 -3.33 4.53 -12.12
CA ASP A 3 -2.47 5.60 -11.58
C ASP A 3 -1.49 5.16 -10.48
N LEU A 4 -1.75 4.03 -9.79
CA LEU A 4 -0.84 3.49 -8.79
C LEU A 4 0.28 2.64 -9.41
N ARG A 5 0.07 2.08 -10.61
CA ARG A 5 1.04 1.16 -11.24
C ARG A 5 2.40 1.82 -11.49
N PRO A 6 2.49 3.08 -11.98
CA PRO A 6 3.77 3.75 -12.16
C PRO A 6 4.52 4.02 -10.86
N LEU A 7 3.81 4.03 -9.72
CA LEU A 7 4.39 4.32 -8.40
C LEU A 7 5.00 3.10 -7.73
N VAL A 8 4.78 1.90 -8.28
CA VAL A 8 5.31 0.65 -7.73
C VAL A 8 6.84 0.63 -7.90
N PRO A 9 7.62 0.61 -6.80
CA PRO A 9 9.07 0.53 -6.88
C PRO A 9 9.52 -0.75 -7.59
N THR A 10 10.65 -0.68 -8.29
CA THR A 10 11.25 -1.85 -8.92
C THR A 10 11.52 -2.93 -7.88
N GLY A 11 11.11 -4.17 -8.16
CA GLY A 11 11.26 -5.31 -7.26
C GLY A 11 10.15 -5.46 -6.22
N MET A 12 9.12 -4.61 -6.25
CA MET A 12 7.90 -4.79 -5.45
C MET A 12 6.72 -5.14 -6.33
N SER A 13 5.79 -5.93 -5.80
CA SER A 13 4.45 -6.01 -6.36
C SER A 13 3.57 -4.86 -5.85
N LEU A 14 2.42 -4.64 -6.51
CA LEU A 14 1.43 -3.67 -6.05
C LEU A 14 0.88 -4.03 -4.66
N ALA A 15 0.73 -5.33 -4.36
CA ALA A 15 0.27 -5.79 -3.06
C ALA A 15 1.31 -5.49 -1.98
N GLN A 16 2.59 -5.78 -2.25
CA GLN A 16 3.68 -5.47 -1.35
C GLN A 16 3.82 -3.96 -1.10
N MET A 17 3.72 -3.14 -2.15
CA MET A 17 3.72 -1.68 -2.00
C MET A 17 2.56 -1.22 -1.12
N ALA A 18 1.35 -1.75 -1.32
CA ALA A 18 0.18 -1.39 -0.53
C ALA A 18 0.36 -1.77 0.96
N LEU A 19 0.84 -2.98 1.24
CA LEU A 19 1.12 -3.42 2.61
C LEU A 19 2.24 -2.58 3.24
N ARG A 20 3.30 -2.28 2.49
CA ARG A 20 4.38 -1.42 2.96
C ARG A 20 3.88 0.00 3.26
N TRP A 21 3.02 0.57 2.41
CA TRP A 21 2.37 1.86 2.63
C TRP A 21 1.56 1.89 3.94
N ILE A 22 0.75 0.85 4.20
CA ILE A 22 -0.02 0.74 5.45
C ILE A 22 0.93 0.67 6.66
N LEU A 23 1.95 -0.17 6.60
CA LEU A 23 2.92 -0.36 7.69
C LEU A 23 3.79 0.88 7.97
N MET A 24 3.84 1.86 7.06
CA MET A 24 4.54 3.12 7.28
C MET A 24 3.75 4.12 8.15
N HIS A 25 2.47 3.87 8.43
CA HIS A 25 1.71 4.72 9.33
C HIS A 25 2.10 4.45 10.79
N PRO A 26 2.49 5.47 11.58
CA PRO A 26 3.08 5.26 12.91
C PRO A 26 2.13 4.61 13.93
N ALA A 27 0.82 4.73 13.73
CA ALA A 27 -0.18 4.08 14.58
C ALA A 27 -0.48 2.61 14.22
N ILE A 28 0.15 2.07 13.17
CA ILE A 28 -0.09 0.70 12.70
C ILE A 28 1.10 -0.18 13.07
N THR A 29 0.83 -1.27 13.78
CA THR A 29 1.85 -2.23 14.22
C THR A 29 1.89 -3.48 13.34
N CYS A 30 0.79 -3.85 12.71
CA CYS A 30 0.65 -5.07 11.92
C CYS A 30 -0.49 -4.94 10.90
N THR A 31 -0.39 -5.67 9.79
CA THR A 31 -1.44 -5.84 8.80
C THR A 31 -1.91 -7.30 8.77
N ILE A 32 -3.19 -7.53 8.49
CA ILE A 32 -3.79 -8.88 8.44
C ILE A 32 -4.35 -9.13 7.02
N PRO A 33 -3.49 -9.25 6.00
CA PRO A 33 -3.95 -9.46 4.63
C PRO A 33 -4.45 -10.89 4.42
N GLY A 34 -5.55 -11.02 3.66
CA GLY A 34 -6.01 -12.32 3.20
C GLY A 34 -5.07 -12.92 2.15
N ALA A 35 -4.95 -14.24 2.13
CA ALA A 35 -4.19 -15.00 1.14
C ALA A 35 -4.93 -16.29 0.76
N LYS A 36 -4.91 -16.64 -0.53
CA LYS A 36 -5.56 -17.86 -1.07
C LYS A 36 -4.58 -19.02 -1.27
N HIS A 37 -3.28 -18.74 -1.31
CA HIS A 37 -2.23 -19.74 -1.49
C HIS A 37 -0.93 -19.31 -0.80
N VAL A 38 -0.04 -20.28 -0.58
CA VAL A 38 1.23 -20.09 0.17
C VAL A 38 2.06 -18.93 -0.37
N ALA A 39 2.21 -18.82 -1.70
CA ALA A 39 3.00 -17.74 -2.29
C ALA A 39 2.49 -16.32 -1.94
N GLN A 40 1.18 -16.14 -1.73
CA GLN A 40 0.63 -14.86 -1.27
C GLN A 40 0.94 -14.60 0.21
N VAL A 41 0.96 -15.65 1.03
CA VAL A 41 1.34 -15.53 2.44
C VAL A 41 2.80 -15.07 2.53
N GLU A 42 3.68 -15.70 1.76
CA GLU A 42 5.10 -15.35 1.70
C GLU A 42 5.31 -13.94 1.16
N GLU A 43 4.62 -13.57 0.07
CA GLU A 43 4.68 -12.24 -0.51
C GLU A 43 4.19 -11.15 0.45
N ASN A 44 3.06 -11.39 1.14
CA ASN A 44 2.50 -10.48 2.13
C ASN A 44 3.44 -10.30 3.32
N ALA A 45 4.03 -11.39 3.81
CA ALA A 45 4.97 -11.36 4.93
C ALA A 45 6.24 -10.59 4.57
N ALA A 46 6.79 -10.81 3.37
CA ALA A 46 7.99 -10.12 2.90
C ALA A 46 7.82 -8.60 2.76
N ALA A 47 6.58 -8.08 2.70
CA ALA A 47 6.32 -6.66 2.53
C ALA A 47 6.86 -5.79 3.68
N SER A 48 6.97 -6.32 4.91
CA SER A 48 7.54 -5.58 6.05
C SER A 48 9.04 -5.32 5.90
N ASP A 49 9.74 -6.20 5.20
CA ASP A 49 11.20 -6.19 5.08
C ASP A 49 11.67 -5.32 3.90
N LEU A 50 10.74 -4.90 3.05
CA LEU A 50 11.03 -4.02 1.92
C LEU A 50 11.44 -2.61 2.38
N ALA A 51 12.23 -1.94 1.54
CA ALA A 51 12.60 -0.55 1.77
C ALA A 51 11.36 0.35 1.99
N PRO A 52 11.45 1.39 2.81
CA PRO A 52 10.40 2.40 2.90
C PRO A 52 10.11 3.01 1.53
N LEU A 53 8.85 3.34 1.27
CA LEU A 53 8.48 4.11 0.09
C LEU A 53 9.07 5.52 0.20
N SER A 54 9.44 6.10 -0.94
CA SER A 54 9.95 7.47 -0.97
C SER A 54 8.89 8.46 -0.51
N ALA A 55 9.30 9.59 0.06
CA ALA A 55 8.36 10.66 0.45
C ALA A 55 7.52 11.15 -0.75
N ALA A 56 8.11 11.21 -1.95
CA ALA A 56 7.41 11.58 -3.17
C ALA A 56 6.31 10.56 -3.52
N THR A 57 6.63 9.27 -3.48
CA THR A 57 5.64 8.19 -3.68
C THR A 57 4.50 8.27 -2.66
N MET A 58 4.81 8.51 -1.39
CA MET A 58 3.81 8.66 -0.32
C MET A 58 2.87 9.84 -0.60
N GLN A 59 3.42 10.98 -1.04
CA GLN A 59 2.64 12.18 -1.39
C GLN A 59 1.74 11.95 -2.61
N GLU A 60 2.22 11.27 -3.65
CA GLU A 60 1.41 10.96 -4.82
C GLU A 60 0.26 10.00 -4.49
N ILE A 61 0.50 8.97 -3.69
CA ILE A 61 -0.56 8.07 -3.20
C ILE A 61 -1.60 8.86 -2.40
N GLN A 62 -1.17 9.80 -1.55
CA GLN A 62 -2.07 10.65 -0.78
C GLN A 62 -2.91 11.58 -1.67
N ALA A 63 -2.32 12.12 -2.73
CA ALA A 63 -3.03 12.95 -3.70
C ALA A 63 -4.10 12.14 -4.44
N ILE A 64 -3.77 10.92 -4.89
CA ILE A 64 -4.72 9.99 -5.51
C ILE A 64 -5.87 9.67 -4.55
N TYR A 65 -5.56 9.29 -3.31
CA TYR A 65 -6.59 9.00 -2.30
C TYR A 65 -7.51 10.19 -2.08
N THR A 66 -6.95 11.38 -1.86
CA THR A 66 -7.72 12.58 -1.55
C THR A 66 -8.59 13.03 -2.73
N GLY A 67 -8.07 12.94 -3.95
CA GLY A 67 -8.79 13.38 -5.15
C GLY A 67 -9.84 12.38 -5.65
N GLN A 68 -9.56 11.08 -5.55
CA GLN A 68 -10.39 10.05 -6.20
C GLN A 68 -11.19 9.20 -5.22
N ILE A 69 -10.64 8.89 -4.04
CA ILE A 69 -11.24 7.90 -3.13
C ILE A 69 -12.00 8.57 -2.00
N ARG A 70 -11.41 9.57 -1.34
CA ARG A 70 -12.03 10.28 -0.22
C ARG A 70 -13.43 10.80 -0.54
N PRO A 71 -13.73 11.43 -1.69
CA PRO A 71 -15.07 11.90 -2.01
C PRO A 71 -16.13 10.80 -2.06
N LEU A 72 -15.72 9.56 -2.38
CA LEU A 72 -16.60 8.40 -2.53
C LEU A 72 -16.92 7.71 -1.21
N VAL A 73 -16.10 7.91 -0.17
CA VAL A 73 -16.21 7.16 1.09
C VAL A 73 -16.37 8.04 2.31
N GLN A 74 -16.03 9.34 2.23
CA GLN A 74 -16.01 10.24 3.39
C GLN A 74 -17.36 10.39 4.10
N HIS A 75 -18.47 10.15 3.41
CA HIS A 75 -19.81 10.25 4.01
C HIS A 75 -20.21 9.01 4.83
N TYR A 76 -19.40 7.95 4.85
CA TYR A 76 -19.60 6.79 5.71
C TYR A 76 -18.92 6.94 7.08
N TRP A 77 -18.34 8.11 7.38
CA TRP A 77 -17.51 8.39 8.54
C TRP A 77 -17.99 9.66 9.25
#